data_AF-P73189-F1
#
_entry.id   AF-P73189-F1
#
_cell.length_a   1.000
_cell.length_b   1.000
_cell.length_c   1.000
_cell.angle_alpha   90.00
_cell.angle_beta   90.00
_cell.angle_gamma   90.00
#
_symmetry.space_group_name_H-M   'P 1'
#
loop_
_entity.id
_entity.type
_entity.pdbx_description
1 polymer ?
#
loop_
_entity_poly.entity_id
_entity_poly.type
_entity_poly.pdbx_seq_one_letter_code
_entity_poly.pdbx_strand_id
1 'polypeptide(L)'
;MDNLTDFAFKLGKVVYKVIRDVEASKDDSTKLIQDLGGLSGEKILLQKIAKFWNQQDRWDRPDGLVIVTSHRLVFLAKMKTVASTTDYLSFPLGLIDELEATTVSWVSPAIAFHVNSTKYMFTFFAGSDEVVDAIRSAKVTLESISINSHSDPSSTGRDIPVQLLPDMIRFLCPDCEASVRVRRKQAGRLGKCPECGGVSRIPIDGR
;
A
#
# COMPACT_ATOMS: atom_id res chain seq x y z
N MET A 1 -8.39 39.84 24.92
CA MET A 1 -7.46 39.18 23.95
C MET A 1 -7.34 37.68 24.26
N ASP A 2 -8.30 37.11 25.01
CA ASP A 2 -8.13 35.82 25.70
C ASP A 2 -8.67 34.61 24.92
N ASN A 3 -9.43 34.84 23.85
CA ASN A 3 -9.98 33.77 23.01
C ASN A 3 -8.94 33.17 22.04
N LEU A 4 -7.91 33.92 21.66
CA LEU A 4 -6.89 33.46 20.70
C LEU A 4 -5.90 32.49 21.35
N THR A 5 -5.54 32.75 22.62
CA THR A 5 -4.63 31.94 23.42
C THR A 5 -5.28 30.62 23.86
N ASP A 6 -6.57 30.60 24.19
CA ASP A 6 -7.29 29.35 24.50
C ASP A 6 -7.44 28.44 23.27
N PHE A 7 -7.69 29.01 22.09
CA PHE A 7 -7.75 28.25 20.84
C PHE A 7 -6.40 27.63 20.47
N ALA A 8 -5.31 28.40 20.58
CA ALA A 8 -3.96 27.91 20.34
C ALA A 8 -3.56 26.78 21.32
N PHE A 9 -3.94 26.90 22.59
CA PHE A 9 -3.64 25.90 23.61
C PHE A 9 -4.43 24.60 23.41
N LYS A 10 -5.71 24.69 22.99
CA LYS A 10 -6.53 23.52 22.62
C LYS A 10 -5.99 22.81 21.38
N LEU A 11 -5.62 23.56 20.34
CA LEU A 11 -4.94 23.01 19.16
C LEU A 11 -3.64 22.31 19.55
N GLY A 12 -2.82 22.93 20.41
CA GLY A 12 -1.58 22.34 20.91
C GLY A 12 -1.79 20.98 21.60
N LYS A 13 -2.81 20.84 22.45
CA LYS A 13 -3.13 19.56 23.11
C LYS A 13 -3.62 18.48 22.15
N VAL A 14 -4.45 18.85 21.17
CA VAL A 14 -4.96 17.91 20.15
C VAL A 14 -3.81 17.45 19.25
N VAL A 15 -2.98 18.39 18.77
CA VAL A 15 -1.80 18.10 17.94
C VAL A 15 -0.80 17.23 18.71
N TYR A 16 -0.51 17.53 19.98
CA TYR A 16 0.40 16.72 20.79
C TYR A 16 -0.09 15.28 20.99
N LYS A 17 -1.39 15.10 21.29
CA LYS A 17 -1.98 13.76 21.42
C LYS A 17 -1.91 13.00 20.10
N VAL A 18 -2.21 13.66 18.99
CA VAL A 18 -2.12 13.06 17.64
C VAL A 18 -0.68 12.66 17.32
N ILE A 19 0.31 13.50 17.58
CA ILE A 19 1.72 13.19 17.37
C ILE A 19 2.14 11.98 18.21
N ARG A 20 1.76 11.95 19.50
CA ARG A 20 2.11 10.85 20.41
C ARG A 20 1.46 9.53 19.98
N ASP A 21 0.21 9.57 19.53
CA ASP A 21 -0.49 8.40 19.00
C ASP A 21 0.11 7.92 17.66
N VAL A 22 0.69 8.84 16.86
CA VAL A 22 1.42 8.52 15.62
C VAL A 22 2.80 7.92 15.91
N GLU A 23 3.50 8.35 16.96
CA GLU A 23 4.80 7.77 17.35
C GLU A 23 4.66 6.38 17.95
N ALA A 24 3.70 6.17 18.85
CA ALA A 24 3.34 4.84 19.34
C ALA A 24 2.94 3.90 18.19
N SER A 25 2.39 4.47 17.11
CA SER A 25 2.05 3.73 15.90
C SER A 25 3.27 3.26 15.09
N LYS A 26 4.51 3.72 15.29
CA LYS A 26 5.62 3.32 14.38
C LYS A 26 6.01 1.85 14.49
N ASP A 27 6.15 1.33 15.70
CA ASP A 27 6.48 -0.08 15.94
C ASP A 27 5.30 -0.98 15.56
N ASP A 28 4.08 -0.56 15.91
CA ASP A 28 2.84 -1.23 15.52
C ASP A 28 2.67 -1.26 14.00
N SER A 29 2.96 -0.14 13.31
CA SER A 29 2.93 -0.03 11.85
C SER A 29 3.95 -0.96 11.20
N THR A 30 5.13 -1.12 11.78
CA THR A 30 6.16 -2.01 11.23
C THR A 30 5.70 -3.46 11.25
N LYS A 31 5.19 -3.92 12.41
CA LYS A 31 4.64 -5.27 12.54
C LYS A 31 3.44 -5.47 11.61
N LEU A 32 2.54 -4.49 11.54
CA LEU A 32 1.37 -4.56 10.69
C LEU A 32 1.74 -4.61 9.19
N ILE A 33 2.74 -3.84 8.75
CA ILE A 33 3.25 -3.91 7.38
C ILE A 33 3.82 -5.28 7.06
N GLN A 34 4.56 -5.88 7.99
CA GLN A 34 5.07 -7.25 7.85
C GLN A 34 3.93 -8.27 7.74
N ASP A 35 2.94 -8.18 8.63
CA ASP A 35 1.74 -9.05 8.62
C ASP A 35 0.93 -8.89 7.30
N LEU A 36 0.97 -7.70 6.69
CA LEU A 36 0.38 -7.37 5.39
C LEU A 36 1.30 -7.67 4.20
N GLY A 37 2.21 -8.64 4.36
CA GLY A 37 3.09 -9.13 3.29
C GLY A 37 4.28 -8.23 2.99
N GLY A 38 4.73 -7.45 3.98
CA GLY A 38 5.93 -6.63 3.85
C GLY A 38 7.19 -7.47 3.71
N LEU A 39 8.17 -6.96 2.96
CA LEU A 39 9.43 -7.67 2.74
C LEU A 39 10.33 -7.61 3.98
N SER A 40 11.15 -8.64 4.17
CA SER A 40 12.19 -8.60 5.21
C SER A 40 13.15 -7.44 4.93
N GLY A 41 13.30 -6.53 5.89
CA GLY A 41 14.10 -5.31 5.74
C GLY A 41 13.38 -4.13 5.06
N GLU A 42 12.07 -4.23 4.79
CA GLU A 42 11.26 -3.08 4.39
C GLU A 42 11.28 -2.01 5.51
N LYS A 43 11.73 -0.80 5.17
CA LYS A 43 11.87 0.31 6.13
C LYS A 43 10.73 1.29 5.93
N ILE A 44 10.14 1.77 7.03
CA ILE A 44 9.21 2.89 6.98
C ILE A 44 10.02 4.19 6.85
N LEU A 45 9.71 4.98 5.82
CA LEU A 45 10.38 6.25 5.52
C LEU A 45 9.57 7.44 6.01
N LEU A 46 8.24 7.38 5.89
CA LEU A 46 7.33 8.46 6.29
C LEU A 46 5.98 7.90 6.72
N GLN A 47 5.35 8.55 7.70
CA GLN A 47 3.96 8.29 8.09
C GLN A 47 3.20 9.61 8.20
N LYS A 48 1.99 9.66 7.62
CA LYS A 48 1.10 10.85 7.66
C LYS A 48 -0.35 10.42 7.82
N ILE A 49 -1.10 11.13 8.66
CA ILE A 49 -2.56 10.96 8.72
C ILE A 49 -3.15 11.52 7.43
N ALA A 50 -4.03 10.75 6.81
CA ALA A 50 -4.67 11.12 5.56
C ALA A 50 -6.12 10.64 5.51
N LYS A 51 -6.90 11.19 4.58
CA LYS A 51 -8.16 10.61 4.13
C LYS A 51 -7.98 10.04 2.75
N PHE A 52 -8.48 8.83 2.54
CA PHE A 52 -8.59 8.30 1.18
C PHE A 52 -9.80 8.92 0.49
N TRP A 53 -9.60 9.43 -0.72
CA TRP A 53 -10.67 9.93 -1.57
C TRP A 53 -11.01 8.89 -2.63
N ASN A 54 -11.94 7.98 -2.31
CA ASN A 54 -12.43 7.02 -3.27
C ASN A 54 -13.22 7.75 -4.37
N GLN A 55 -12.71 7.71 -5.61
CA GLN A 55 -13.36 8.36 -6.74
C GLN A 55 -14.56 7.58 -7.28
N GLN A 56 -14.61 6.27 -7.02
CA GLN A 56 -15.69 5.38 -7.45
C GLN A 56 -16.87 5.45 -6.49
N ASP A 57 -16.61 5.66 -5.19
CA ASP A 57 -17.64 5.88 -4.18
C ASP A 57 -17.32 7.12 -3.34
N ARG A 58 -18.09 8.19 -3.56
CA ARG A 58 -17.90 9.47 -2.85
C ARG A 58 -18.17 9.35 -1.35
N TRP A 59 -18.82 8.30 -0.87
CA TRP A 59 -19.11 8.06 0.55
C TRP A 59 -18.03 7.25 1.25
N ASP A 60 -17.23 6.47 0.52
CA ASP A 60 -16.11 5.70 1.05
C ASP A 60 -14.88 6.62 1.23
N ARG A 61 -14.89 7.37 2.34
CA ARG A 61 -13.82 8.31 2.70
C ARG A 61 -13.21 7.97 4.06
N PRO A 62 -12.53 6.82 4.19
CA PRO A 62 -11.94 6.45 5.46
C PRO A 62 -10.80 7.41 5.83
N ASP A 63 -10.79 7.79 7.11
CA ASP A 63 -9.62 8.34 7.77
C ASP A 63 -8.62 7.22 8.05
N GLY A 64 -7.35 7.49 7.80
CA GLY A 64 -6.31 6.48 7.96
C GLY A 64 -4.91 7.04 8.03
N LEU A 65 -3.96 6.12 7.90
CA LEU A 65 -2.54 6.39 7.94
C LEU A 65 -1.94 6.03 6.58
N VAL A 66 -1.37 7.02 5.91
CA VAL A 66 -0.49 6.81 4.76
C VAL A 66 0.91 6.53 5.28
N ILE A 67 1.51 5.44 4.81
CA ILE A 67 2.85 5.01 5.15
C ILE A 67 3.64 4.85 3.85
N VAL A 68 4.73 5.59 3.73
CA VAL A 68 5.71 5.41 2.66
C VAL A 68 6.79 4.48 3.18
N THR A 69 7.01 3.36 2.50
CA THR A 69 8.09 2.43 2.81
C THR A 69 9.17 2.48 1.73
N SER A 70 10.26 1.75 1.95
CA SER A 70 11.28 1.55 0.91
C SER A 70 10.79 0.82 -0.34
N HIS A 71 9.60 0.20 -0.32
CA HIS A 71 9.11 -0.64 -1.42
C HIS A 71 7.71 -0.26 -1.95
N ARG A 72 6.87 0.36 -1.12
CA ARG A 72 5.47 0.61 -1.44
C ARG A 72 4.89 1.80 -0.67
N LEU A 73 3.79 2.32 -1.20
CA LEU A 73 2.88 3.22 -0.49
C LEU A 73 1.75 2.37 0.11
N VAL A 74 1.51 2.52 1.41
CA VAL A 74 0.49 1.80 2.14
C VAL A 74 -0.50 2.78 2.73
N PHE A 75 -1.79 2.44 2.69
CA PHE A 75 -2.83 3.13 3.45
C PHE A 75 -3.55 2.16 4.37
N LEU A 76 -3.69 2.55 5.64
CA LEU A 76 -4.38 1.78 6.67
C LEU A 76 -5.55 2.58 7.21
N ALA A 77 -6.79 2.13 6.99
CA ALA A 77 -7.96 2.78 7.56
C ALA A 77 -8.00 2.59 9.08
N LYS A 78 -8.21 3.68 9.83
CA LYS A 78 -8.16 3.64 11.30
C LYS A 78 -9.46 3.10 11.92
N MET A 79 -10.58 3.20 11.19
CA MET A 79 -11.89 2.83 11.68
C MET A 79 -12.75 2.24 10.56
N LYS A 80 -13.38 1.09 10.84
CA LYS A 80 -14.51 0.61 10.05
C LYS A 80 -15.75 1.40 10.46
N THR A 81 -16.13 2.37 9.65
CA THR A 81 -17.47 2.96 9.72
C THR A 81 -18.44 2.07 8.96
N VAL A 82 -19.74 2.19 9.24
CA VAL A 82 -20.79 1.44 8.49
C VAL A 82 -20.70 1.71 6.98
N ALA A 83 -20.17 2.87 6.58
CA ALA A 83 -20.06 3.29 5.18
C ALA A 83 -18.69 3.01 4.54
N SER A 84 -17.65 2.66 5.29
CA SER A 84 -16.30 2.48 4.74
C SER A 84 -16.03 1.02 4.39
N THR A 85 -15.74 0.75 3.13
CA THR A 85 -15.38 -0.60 2.63
C THR A 85 -13.88 -0.80 2.51
N THR A 86 -13.12 0.29 2.46
CA THR A 86 -11.67 0.24 2.27
C THR A 86 -10.95 0.13 3.61
N ASP A 87 -10.47 -1.07 3.93
CA ASP A 87 -9.66 -1.32 5.14
C ASP A 87 -8.17 -1.02 4.93
N TYR A 88 -7.66 -1.37 3.74
CA TYR A 88 -6.23 -1.39 3.43
C TYR A 88 -5.99 -1.20 1.93
N LEU A 89 -5.00 -0.40 1.59
CA LEU A 89 -4.48 -0.28 0.22
C LEU A 89 -2.96 -0.41 0.23
N SER A 90 -2.41 -1.01 -0.82
CA SER A 90 -0.96 -1.19 -1.02
C SER A 90 -0.59 -1.00 -2.46
N PHE A 91 0.37 -0.12 -2.71
CA PHE A 91 0.82 0.25 -4.04
C PHE A 91 2.33 0.07 -4.14
N PRO A 92 2.84 -0.94 -4.86
CA PRO A 92 4.26 -1.05 -5.17
C PRO A 92 4.75 0.24 -5.83
N LEU A 93 5.87 0.81 -5.37
CA LEU A 93 6.31 2.12 -5.87
C LEU A 93 6.63 2.11 -7.36
N GLY A 94 7.08 0.96 -7.90
CA GLY A 94 7.33 0.77 -9.32
C GLY A 94 6.08 0.82 -10.21
N LEU A 95 4.88 0.73 -9.63
CA LEU A 95 3.60 0.85 -10.37
C LEU A 95 2.93 2.23 -10.21
N ILE A 96 3.51 3.12 -9.41
CA ILE A 96 2.96 4.46 -9.17
C ILE A 96 3.45 5.39 -10.28
N ASP A 97 2.52 5.85 -11.10
CA ASP A 97 2.76 6.80 -12.20
C ASP A 97 2.08 8.14 -11.93
N GLU A 98 2.54 9.19 -12.62
CA GLU A 98 1.96 10.54 -12.54
C GLU A 98 1.78 11.06 -11.11
N LEU A 99 2.75 10.78 -10.23
CA LEU A 99 2.71 11.22 -8.84
C LEU A 99 2.95 12.73 -8.70
N GLU A 100 1.96 13.42 -8.13
CA GLU A 100 2.00 14.86 -7.87
C GLU A 100 1.40 15.24 -6.53
N ALA A 101 1.85 16.38 -6.00
CA ALA A 101 1.19 17.09 -4.91
C ALA A 101 0.17 18.06 -5.52
N THR A 102 -1.03 18.11 -4.96
CA THR A 102 -2.15 18.90 -5.48
C THR A 102 -3.03 19.39 -4.33
N THR A 103 -4.16 20.02 -4.64
CA THR A 103 -5.17 20.42 -3.65
C THR A 103 -6.55 19.93 -4.04
N VAL A 104 -7.31 19.45 -3.05
CA VAL A 104 -8.73 19.11 -3.20
C VAL A 104 -9.56 20.29 -2.71
N SER A 105 -10.53 20.69 -3.53
CA SER A 105 -11.41 21.82 -3.25
C SER A 105 -10.64 23.10 -2.87
N TRP A 106 -9.47 23.34 -3.47
CA TRP A 106 -8.58 24.48 -3.24
C TRP A 106 -7.94 24.62 -1.85
N VAL A 107 -8.40 23.89 -0.83
CA VAL A 107 -7.96 24.13 0.56
C VAL A 107 -7.23 22.94 1.16
N SER A 108 -7.49 21.72 0.70
CA SER A 108 -6.92 20.51 1.31
C SER A 108 -5.71 20.00 0.53
N PRO A 109 -4.50 20.05 1.08
CA PRO A 109 -3.33 19.44 0.47
C PRO A 109 -3.58 17.96 0.17
N ALA A 110 -3.10 17.49 -0.96
CA ALA A 110 -3.35 16.13 -1.42
C ALA A 110 -2.17 15.59 -2.22
N ILE A 111 -2.09 14.27 -2.34
CA ILE A 111 -1.32 13.62 -3.40
C ILE A 111 -2.28 12.94 -4.35
N ALA A 112 -1.95 12.95 -5.64
CA ALA A 112 -2.64 12.20 -6.67
C ALA A 112 -1.63 11.38 -7.48
N PHE A 113 -2.03 10.19 -7.91
CA PHE A 113 -1.22 9.31 -8.75
C PHE A 113 -2.08 8.27 -9.45
N HIS A 114 -1.49 7.54 -10.40
CA HIS A 114 -2.10 6.42 -11.10
C HIS A 114 -1.41 5.10 -10.78
N VAL A 115 -2.20 4.02 -10.73
CA VAL A 115 -1.72 2.62 -10.75
C VAL A 115 -2.60 1.85 -11.73
N ASN A 116 -2.02 1.29 -12.78
CA ASN A 116 -2.76 0.59 -13.85
C ASN A 116 -3.96 1.43 -14.37
N SER A 117 -3.71 2.69 -14.72
CA SER A 117 -4.72 3.66 -15.20
C SER A 117 -5.82 4.03 -14.20
N THR A 118 -5.77 3.54 -12.96
CA THR A 118 -6.71 3.92 -11.91
C THR A 118 -6.12 5.06 -11.08
N LYS A 119 -6.85 6.17 -10.95
CA LYS A 119 -6.42 7.33 -10.17
C LYS A 119 -6.70 7.14 -8.68
N TYR A 120 -5.70 7.39 -7.86
CA TYR A 120 -5.80 7.38 -6.40
C TYR A 120 -5.47 8.77 -5.86
N MET A 121 -6.13 9.13 -4.76
CA MET A 121 -5.93 10.42 -4.13
C MET A 121 -6.06 10.32 -2.61
N PHE A 122 -5.11 10.94 -1.92
CA PHE A 122 -5.14 11.07 -0.46
C PHE A 122 -5.05 12.54 -0.11
N THR A 123 -5.92 13.00 0.80
CA THR A 123 -5.85 14.36 1.35
C THR A 123 -5.21 14.34 2.72
N PHE A 124 -4.48 15.40 3.04
CA PHE A 124 -3.72 15.54 4.27
C PHE A 124 -4.10 16.84 4.97
N PHE A 125 -3.83 16.91 6.27
CA PHE A 125 -3.87 18.19 6.96
C PHE A 125 -2.74 19.12 6.49
N ALA A 126 -1.53 18.56 6.31
CA ALA A 126 -0.34 19.25 5.80
C ALA A 126 0.69 18.22 5.31
N GLY A 127 1.68 18.68 4.54
CA GLY A 127 2.85 17.90 4.15
C GLY A 127 2.62 16.89 3.02
N SER A 128 1.75 17.20 2.05
CA SER A 128 1.61 16.38 0.82
C SER A 128 2.90 16.34 0.01
N ASP A 129 3.66 17.44 -0.06
CA ASP A 129 4.95 17.50 -0.77
C ASP A 129 5.96 16.54 -0.15
N GLU A 130 6.05 16.49 1.19
CA GLU A 130 6.93 15.55 1.90
C GLU A 130 6.61 14.09 1.55
N VAL A 131 5.33 13.76 1.34
CA VAL A 131 4.91 12.42 0.92
C VAL A 131 5.35 12.12 -0.51
N VAL A 132 5.18 13.08 -1.42
CA VAL A 132 5.64 12.94 -2.81
C VAL A 132 7.16 12.78 -2.87
N ASP A 133 7.91 13.60 -2.13
CA ASP A 133 9.36 13.55 -2.07
C ASP A 133 9.85 12.21 -1.49
N ALA A 134 9.24 11.74 -0.39
CA ALA A 134 9.57 10.45 0.19
C ALA A 134 9.34 9.29 -0.81
N ILE A 135 8.23 9.31 -1.55
CA ILE A 135 7.96 8.30 -2.58
C ILE A 135 8.98 8.38 -3.72
N ARG A 136 9.31 9.58 -4.21
CA ARG A 136 10.28 9.77 -5.30
C ARG A 136 11.68 9.31 -4.88
N SER A 137 12.15 9.68 -3.69
CA SER A 137 13.44 9.22 -3.17
C SER A 137 13.48 7.69 -3.01
N ALA A 138 12.38 7.08 -2.57
CA ALA A 138 12.27 5.63 -2.47
C ALA A 138 12.29 4.94 -3.84
N LYS A 139 11.61 5.48 -4.86
CA LYS A 139 11.68 4.98 -6.25
C LYS A 139 13.10 4.98 -6.79
N VAL A 140 13.82 6.09 -6.65
CA VAL A 140 15.22 6.20 -7.10
C VAL A 140 16.10 5.15 -6.40
N THR A 141 15.88 4.94 -5.10
CA THR A 141 16.62 3.93 -4.34
C THR A 141 16.33 2.52 -4.85
N LEU A 142 15.08 2.17 -5.12
CA LEU A 142 14.68 0.85 -5.66
C LEU A 142 15.28 0.58 -7.04
N GLU A 143 15.28 1.59 -7.91
CA GLU A 143 15.86 1.48 -9.25
C GLU A 143 17.37 1.26 -9.18
N SER A 144 18.06 1.96 -8.27
CA SER A 144 19.51 1.80 -8.06
C SER A 144 19.90 0.38 -7.60
N ILE A 145 19.07 -0.25 -6.76
CA ILE A 145 19.29 -1.62 -6.29
C ILE A 145 19.11 -2.61 -7.45
N SER A 146 18.11 -2.37 -8.31
CA SER A 146 17.81 -3.25 -9.45
C SER A 146 18.95 -3.27 -10.47
N ILE A 147 19.56 -2.12 -10.76
CA ILE A 147 20.67 -2.00 -11.73
C ILE A 147 21.93 -2.73 -11.24
N ASN A 148 22.26 -2.64 -9.95
CA ASN A 148 23.48 -3.23 -9.39
C ASN A 148 23.40 -4.76 -9.24
N SER A 149 22.22 -5.37 -9.39
CA SER A 149 22.04 -6.83 -9.33
C SER A 149 22.28 -7.54 -10.66
N HIS A 150 22.62 -6.81 -11.74
CA HIS A 150 22.66 -7.33 -13.11
C HIS A 150 24.07 -7.56 -13.69
N SER A 151 25.11 -7.62 -12.87
CA SER A 151 26.51 -7.72 -13.33
C SER A 151 27.09 -9.15 -13.40
N ASP A 152 26.26 -10.21 -13.48
CA ASP A 152 26.76 -11.58 -13.71
C ASP A 152 26.19 -12.16 -15.02
N PRO A 153 26.90 -12.07 -16.16
CA PRO A 153 26.42 -12.53 -17.46
C PRO A 153 26.45 -14.06 -17.64
N SER A 154 26.53 -14.85 -16.57
CA SER A 154 26.71 -16.30 -16.63
C SER A 154 25.51 -17.17 -16.22
N SER A 155 24.40 -16.59 -15.75
CA SER A 155 23.20 -17.36 -15.37
C SER A 155 22.13 -17.42 -16.48
N THR A 156 22.33 -18.34 -17.43
CA THR A 156 21.24 -18.87 -18.25
C THR A 156 20.24 -19.64 -17.36
N GLY A 157 19.31 -18.94 -16.74
CA GLY A 157 18.35 -19.56 -15.82
C GLY A 157 17.34 -18.59 -15.23
N ARG A 158 16.48 -18.02 -16.09
CA ARG A 158 15.11 -17.49 -15.81
C ARG A 158 14.68 -17.31 -14.33
N ASP A 159 15.33 -16.44 -13.58
CA ASP A 159 14.79 -15.88 -12.35
C ASP A 159 14.22 -14.49 -12.66
N ILE A 160 12.98 -14.46 -13.13
CA ILE A 160 12.21 -13.21 -13.20
C ILE A 160 11.95 -12.78 -11.75
N PRO A 161 12.26 -11.53 -11.34
CA PRO A 161 11.93 -11.03 -10.02
C PRO A 161 10.42 -11.20 -9.77
N VAL A 162 10.07 -12.07 -8.81
CA VAL A 162 8.70 -12.45 -8.42
C VAL A 162 8.01 -11.31 -7.66
N GLN A 163 7.98 -10.09 -8.18
CA GLN A 163 7.51 -8.92 -7.40
C GLN A 163 6.40 -8.07 -8.03
N LEU A 164 5.75 -8.52 -9.11
CA LEU A 164 4.56 -7.83 -9.65
C LEU A 164 3.46 -8.79 -10.14
N LEU A 165 3.52 -10.07 -9.79
CA LEU A 165 2.46 -10.98 -10.20
C LEU A 165 1.21 -10.71 -9.34
N PRO A 166 0.01 -10.61 -9.93
CA PRO A 166 -1.24 -10.30 -9.22
C PRO A 166 -1.45 -11.23 -8.02
N ASP A 167 -2.11 -10.75 -6.96
CA ASP A 167 -2.42 -11.51 -5.73
C ASP A 167 -3.13 -12.86 -5.98
N MET A 168 -3.60 -13.09 -7.20
CA MET A 168 -4.28 -14.29 -7.64
C MET A 168 -3.38 -15.13 -8.54
N ILE A 169 -3.20 -16.40 -8.16
CA ILE A 169 -2.67 -17.46 -9.02
C ILE A 169 -3.82 -18.03 -9.84
N ARG A 170 -3.60 -18.21 -11.15
CA ARG A 170 -4.49 -18.98 -12.01
C ARG A 170 -3.77 -20.25 -12.44
N PHE A 171 -4.42 -21.39 -12.34
CA PHE A 171 -3.89 -22.67 -12.81
C PHE A 171 -5.04 -23.57 -13.25
N LEU A 172 -4.75 -24.61 -14.05
CA LEU A 172 -5.75 -25.59 -14.47
C LEU A 172 -5.84 -26.72 -13.44
N CYS A 173 -7.05 -27.11 -13.08
CA CYS A 173 -7.27 -28.27 -12.23
C CYS A 173 -6.80 -29.55 -12.96
N PRO A 174 -5.97 -30.41 -12.36
CA PRO A 174 -5.48 -31.62 -13.03
C PRO A 174 -6.57 -32.67 -13.28
N ASP A 175 -7.69 -32.60 -12.56
CA ASP A 175 -8.76 -33.60 -12.66
C ASP A 175 -9.81 -33.25 -13.73
N CYS A 176 -10.07 -31.97 -13.94
CA CYS A 176 -11.16 -31.50 -14.82
C CYS A 176 -10.78 -30.35 -15.76
N GLU A 177 -9.51 -29.92 -15.74
CA GLU A 177 -8.95 -28.84 -16.57
C GLU A 177 -9.60 -27.46 -16.40
N ALA A 178 -10.50 -27.29 -15.42
CA ALA A 178 -11.09 -25.99 -15.12
C ALA A 178 -10.04 -24.98 -14.65
N SER A 179 -10.17 -23.72 -15.09
CA SER A 179 -9.33 -22.61 -14.62
C SER A 179 -9.67 -22.22 -13.18
N VAL A 180 -8.80 -22.61 -12.24
CA VAL A 180 -8.92 -22.28 -10.82
C VAL A 180 -8.18 -20.99 -10.52
N ARG A 181 -8.80 -20.10 -9.72
CA ARG A 181 -8.20 -18.84 -9.26
C ARG A 181 -8.11 -18.84 -7.74
N VAL A 182 -6.90 -18.73 -7.20
CA VAL A 182 -6.64 -18.75 -5.74
C VAL A 182 -5.70 -17.64 -5.35
N ARG A 183 -5.72 -17.23 -4.07
CA ARG A 183 -4.78 -16.21 -3.59
C ARG A 183 -3.38 -16.79 -3.50
N ARG A 184 -2.34 -15.99 -3.81
CA ARG A 184 -0.93 -16.41 -3.73
C ARG A 184 -0.54 -16.91 -2.34
N LYS A 185 -1.15 -16.42 -1.27
CA LYS A 185 -0.93 -16.95 0.10
C LYS A 185 -1.26 -18.45 0.26
N GLN A 186 -1.99 -19.03 -0.69
CA GLN A 186 -2.32 -20.46 -0.73
C GLN A 186 -1.39 -21.27 -1.63
N ALA A 187 -0.41 -20.63 -2.29
CA ALA A 187 0.65 -21.29 -3.05
C ALA A 187 1.29 -22.43 -2.24
N GLY A 188 1.49 -23.58 -2.88
CA GLY A 188 2.07 -24.78 -2.28
C GLY A 188 1.15 -25.54 -1.31
N ARG A 189 -0.03 -25.02 -0.97
CA ARG A 189 -1.03 -25.72 -0.13
C ARG A 189 -1.97 -26.57 -0.98
N LEU A 190 -2.69 -27.50 -0.32
CA LEU A 190 -3.79 -28.23 -0.95
C LEU A 190 -5.02 -27.32 -1.05
N GLY A 191 -5.64 -27.29 -2.23
CA GLY A 191 -6.87 -26.54 -2.51
C GLY A 191 -7.92 -27.43 -3.17
N LYS A 192 -9.19 -27.13 -2.94
CA LYS A 192 -10.32 -27.82 -3.58
C LYS A 192 -10.75 -27.08 -4.85
N CYS A 193 -10.90 -27.80 -5.96
CA CYS A 193 -11.40 -27.24 -7.20
C CYS A 193 -12.89 -26.86 -7.06
N PRO A 194 -13.31 -25.64 -7.43
CA PRO A 194 -14.70 -25.23 -7.34
C PRO A 194 -15.61 -25.95 -8.34
N GLU A 195 -15.07 -26.46 -9.45
CA GLU A 195 -15.86 -27.11 -10.51
C GLU A 195 -16.09 -28.60 -10.22
N CYS A 196 -15.03 -29.39 -9.97
CA CYS A 196 -15.17 -30.84 -9.76
C CYS A 196 -15.06 -31.29 -8.30
N GLY A 197 -14.63 -30.41 -7.39
CA GLY A 197 -14.37 -30.77 -5.99
C GLY A 197 -13.10 -31.58 -5.74
N GLY A 198 -12.28 -31.86 -6.77
CA GLY A 198 -10.97 -32.50 -6.64
C GLY A 198 -10.01 -31.70 -5.76
N VAL A 199 -9.08 -32.38 -5.09
CA VAL A 199 -8.08 -31.75 -4.20
C VAL A 199 -6.72 -31.84 -4.86
N SER A 200 -6.14 -30.68 -5.20
CA SER A 200 -4.82 -30.61 -5.83
C SER A 200 -3.92 -29.62 -5.10
N ARG A 201 -2.60 -29.78 -5.26
CA ARG A 201 -1.62 -28.82 -4.76
C ARG A 201 -1.64 -27.57 -5.64
N ILE A 202 -1.73 -26.40 -5.02
CA ILE A 202 -1.71 -25.11 -5.71
C ILE A 202 -0.27 -24.83 -6.15
N PRO A 203 -0.01 -24.51 -7.44
CA PRO A 203 1.32 -24.14 -7.92
C PRO A 203 1.91 -22.93 -7.18
N ILE A 204 3.23 -22.87 -7.06
CA ILE A 204 3.93 -21.78 -6.36
C ILE A 204 4.16 -20.60 -7.32
N ASP A 205 4.54 -20.96 -8.52
CA ASP A 205 4.66 -20.21 -9.75
C ASP A 205 3.39 -20.42 -10.56
N GLY A 206 2.65 -19.37 -10.93
CA GLY A 206 1.33 -19.49 -11.57
C GLY A 206 1.35 -19.98 -13.02
N ARG A 207 1.98 -21.13 -13.27
CA ARG A 207 2.01 -21.85 -14.55
C ARG A 207 1.55 -23.29 -14.37
#